data_AF-A0A7L3M566-F1
#
_entry.id   AF-A0A7L3M566-F1
#
_cell.length_a   1.000
_cell.length_b   1.000
_cell.length_c   1.000
_cell.angle_alpha   90.00
_cell.angle_beta   90.00
_cell.angle_gamma   90.00
#
_symmetry.space_group_name_H-M   'P 1'
#
loop_
_entity.id
_entity.type
_entity.pdbx_description
1 polymer ?
#
loop_
_entity_poly.entity_id
_entity_poly.type
_entity_poly.pdbx_seq_one_letter_code
_entity_poly.pdbx_strand_id
1 'polypeptide(L)'
;AHAGLRPHACGQCGNRFGQSSDLATHWRTHSGEKPYGCGQCGRGFSGSSNLSKHTRIHSGQRPYRCSRCGERFRSQPQLVRHQKRHT
;
A
#
# COMPACT_ATOMS: atom_id res chain seq x y z
N ALA A 1 4.00 12.77 23.97
CA ALA A 1 2.87 11.83 23.75
C ALA A 1 2.05 12.33 22.57
N HIS A 2 2.17 11.71 21.39
CA HIS A 2 1.24 11.99 20.29
C HIS A 2 -0.03 11.20 20.60
N ALA A 3 -1.05 11.87 21.15
CA ALA A 3 -2.39 11.28 21.23
C ALA A 3 -2.79 10.93 19.80
N GLY A 4 -2.76 9.63 19.48
CA GLY A 4 -3.10 9.07 18.18
C GLY A 4 -4.59 9.16 17.93
N LEU A 5 -5.14 10.38 17.97
CA LEU A 5 -6.52 10.64 17.65
C LEU A 5 -6.69 10.27 16.18
N ARG A 6 -7.57 9.29 15.95
CA ARG A 6 -8.08 8.94 14.63
C ARG A 6 -9.49 9.52 14.55
N PRO A 7 -9.63 10.84 14.30
CA PRO A 7 -10.93 11.50 14.37
C PRO A 7 -11.85 11.06 13.22
N HIS A 8 -11.29 10.62 12.10
CA HIS A 8 -12.06 10.27 10.90
C HIS A 8 -12.50 8.81 10.94
N ALA A 9 -13.78 8.54 11.15
CA ALA A 9 -14.33 7.20 11.17
C ALA A 9 -15.09 6.88 9.87
N CYS A 10 -14.97 5.64 9.39
CA CYS A 10 -15.79 5.11 8.31
C CYS A 10 -17.16 4.71 8.86
N GLY A 11 -18.23 5.31 8.35
CA GLY A 11 -19.60 4.97 8.74
C GLY A 11 -20.02 3.54 8.35
N GLN A 12 -19.36 2.91 7.38
CA GLN A 12 -19.74 1.58 6.88
C GLN A 12 -19.08 0.42 7.63
N CYS A 13 -17.86 0.58 8.13
CA CYS A 13 -17.12 -0.50 8.81
C CYS A 13 -16.46 -0.09 10.14
N GLY A 14 -16.66 1.16 10.60
CA GLY A 14 -16.13 1.66 11.87
C GLY A 14 -14.63 1.93 11.89
N ASN A 15 -13.89 1.64 10.80
CA ASN A 15 -12.46 1.89 10.72
C ASN A 15 -12.14 3.37 10.94
N ARG A 16 -11.10 3.65 11.74
CA ARG A 16 -10.69 5.02 12.08
C ARG A 16 -9.35 5.38 11.47
N PHE A 17 -9.25 6.60 10.97
CA PHE A 17 -8.12 7.16 10.25
C PHE A 17 -7.65 8.46 10.91
N GLY A 18 -6.34 8.69 10.85
CA GLY A 18 -5.72 9.92 11.37
C GLY A 18 -5.96 11.12 10.46
N GLN A 19 -6.18 10.88 9.16
CA GLN A 19 -6.39 11.91 8.15
C GLN A 19 -7.68 11.64 7.35
N SER A 20 -8.34 12.71 6.91
CA SER A 20 -9.54 12.64 6.08
C SER A 20 -9.26 12.05 4.69
N SER A 21 -8.08 12.31 4.13
CA SER A 21 -7.62 11.74 2.85
C SER A 21 -7.48 10.22 2.88
N ASP A 22 -7.05 9.68 4.02
CA ASP A 22 -6.96 8.23 4.25
C ASP A 22 -8.36 7.61 4.33
N LEU A 23 -9.30 8.26 5.04
CA LEU A 23 -10.70 7.84 5.07
C LEU A 23 -11.35 7.88 3.67
N ALA A 24 -11.13 8.96 2.91
CA ALA A 24 -11.66 9.08 1.55
C ALA A 24 -11.10 7.99 0.62
N THR A 25 -9.81 7.68 0.73
CA THR A 25 -9.19 6.59 -0.02
C THR A 25 -9.71 5.22 0.42
N HIS A 26 -9.94 5.03 1.72
CA HIS A 26 -10.57 3.82 2.25
C HIS A 26 -12.01 3.65 1.77
N TRP A 27 -12.80 4.73 1.66
CA TRP A 27 -14.18 4.63 1.20
C TRP A 27 -14.29 4.00 -0.21
N ARG A 28 -13.27 4.18 -1.04
CA ARG A 28 -13.18 3.51 -2.36
C ARG A 28 -13.11 1.98 -2.27
N THR A 29 -12.76 1.40 -1.13
CA THR A 29 -12.84 -0.06 -0.92
C THR A 29 -14.28 -0.55 -0.79
N HIS A 30 -15.20 0.35 -0.44
CA HIS A 30 -16.62 0.06 -0.39
C HIS A 30 -17.32 0.38 -1.71
N SER A 31 -17.04 1.54 -2.32
CA SER A 31 -17.65 1.92 -3.61
C SER A 31 -17.10 1.14 -4.80
N GLY A 32 -15.91 0.54 -4.67
CA GLY A 32 -15.22 -0.13 -5.76
C GLY A 32 -14.54 0.81 -6.74
N GLU A 33 -14.57 2.12 -6.50
CA GLU A 33 -13.95 3.12 -7.36
C GLU A 33 -12.43 2.93 -7.46
N LYS A 34 -11.92 3.02 -8.69
CA LYS A 34 -10.50 2.86 -9.00
C LYS A 34 -10.02 3.99 -9.91
N PRO A 35 -9.84 5.21 -9.36
CA PRO A 35 -9.49 6.38 -10.17
C PRO A 35 -8.11 6.28 -10.83
N TYR A 36 -7.23 5.43 -10.30
CA TYR A 36 -5.85 5.33 -10.73
C TYR A 36 -5.64 4.10 -11.61
N GLY A 37 -5.63 4.29 -12.93
CA GLY A 37 -5.37 3.24 -13.91
C GLY A 37 -3.89 3.05 -14.21
N CYS A 38 -3.45 1.80 -14.38
CA CYS A 38 -2.14 1.50 -14.93
C CYS A 38 -2.17 1.64 -16.46
N GLY A 39 -1.39 2.57 -17.02
CA GLY A 39 -1.31 2.77 -18.47
C GLY A 39 -0.74 1.58 -19.25
N GLN A 40 -0.02 0.66 -18.60
CA GLN A 40 0.59 -0.49 -19.27
C GLN A 40 -0.30 -1.73 -19.33
N CYS A 41 -1.20 -1.93 -18.35
CA CYS A 41 -2.05 -3.13 -18.28
C CYS A 41 -3.53 -2.85 -18.00
N GLY A 42 -3.94 -1.58 -17.94
CA GLY A 42 -5.33 -1.18 -17.67
C GLY A 42 -5.82 -1.43 -16.24
N ARG A 43 -5.01 -2.03 -15.36
CA ARG A 43 -5.44 -2.36 -13.99
C ARG A 43 -5.71 -1.09 -13.17
N GLY A 44 -6.91 -1.00 -12.59
CA GLY A 44 -7.31 0.10 -11.71
C GLY A 44 -6.94 -0.09 -10.23
N PHE A 45 -6.65 1.01 -9.55
CA PHE A 45 -6.31 1.09 -8.13
C PHE A 45 -7.09 2.20 -7.41
N SER A 46 -7.40 1.98 -6.13
CA SER A 46 -8.11 2.95 -5.28
C SER A 46 -7.21 4.08 -4.76
N GLY A 47 -5.88 3.98 -4.91
CA GLY A 47 -4.94 5.00 -4.44
C GLY A 47 -3.70 5.10 -5.32
N SER A 48 -3.18 6.33 -5.49
CA SER A 48 -2.00 6.61 -6.31
C SER A 48 -0.77 5.83 -5.84
N SER A 49 -0.54 5.76 -4.52
CA SER A 49 0.59 5.01 -3.94
C SER A 49 0.52 3.52 -4.26
N ASN A 50 -0.68 2.95 -4.42
CA ASN A 50 -0.87 1.56 -4.80
C ASN A 50 -0.53 1.34 -6.28
N LEU A 51 -0.94 2.26 -7.15
CA LEU A 51 -0.53 2.27 -8.56
C LEU A 51 0.99 2.40 -8.68
N SER A 52 1.63 3.33 -7.97
CA SER A 52 3.10 3.51 -8.00
C SER A 52 3.87 2.29 -7.49
N LYS A 53 3.32 1.54 -6.53
CA LYS A 53 3.92 0.26 -6.11
C LYS A 53 3.73 -0.82 -7.16
N HIS A 54 2.57 -0.84 -7.83
CA HIS A 54 2.27 -1.79 -8.88
C HIS A 54 3.16 -1.62 -10.11
N THR A 55 3.45 -0.39 -10.53
CA THR A 55 4.31 -0.12 -11.71
C THR A 55 5.73 -0.71 -11.57
N ARG A 56 6.20 -0.95 -10.35
CA ARG A 56 7.47 -1.66 -10.08
C ARG A 56 7.50 -3.08 -10.63
N ILE A 57 6.34 -3.70 -10.84
CA ILE A 57 6.25 -5.02 -11.46
C ILE A 57 6.66 -4.92 -12.93
N HIS A 58 6.25 -3.85 -13.62
CA HIS A 58 6.59 -3.63 -15.00
C HIS A 58 8.04 -3.17 -15.20
N SER A 59 8.54 -2.28 -14.33
CA SER A 59 9.92 -1.80 -14.41
C SER A 59 10.96 -2.78 -13.85
N GLY A 60 10.52 -3.86 -13.19
CA GLY A 60 11.40 -4.80 -12.50
C GLY A 60 12.09 -4.23 -11.25
N GLN A 61 11.74 -3.02 -10.80
CA GLN A 61 12.38 -2.37 -9.65
C GLN A 61 12.21 -3.17 -8.36
N ARG A 62 13.33 -3.51 -7.72
CA ARG A 62 13.40 -4.18 -6.41
C ARG A 62 14.17 -3.31 -5.42
N PRO A 63 13.55 -2.26 -4.84
CA PRO A 63 14.27 -1.28 -4.03
C PRO A 63 14.68 -1.82 -2.64
N TYR A 64 14.00 -2.84 -2.13
CA TYR A 64 14.26 -3.37 -0.78
C TYR A 64 15.30 -4.48 -0.84
N ARG A 65 16.42 -4.35 -0.13
CA ARG A 65 17.50 -5.36 -0.10
C ARG A 65 17.53 -6.05 1.26
N CYS A 66 17.67 -7.37 1.28
CA CYS A 66 17.97 -8.13 2.48
C CYS A 66 19.43 -7.90 2.88
N SER A 67 19.66 -7.43 4.11
CA SER A 67 21.01 -7.19 4.64
C SER A 67 21.81 -8.48 4.84
N ARG A 68 21.15 -9.62 5.05
CA ARG A 68 21.83 -10.90 5.33
C ARG A 68 22.29 -11.63 4.08
N CYS A 69 21.43 -11.77 3.06
CA CYS A 69 21.75 -12.54 1.85
C CYS A 69 21.80 -11.70 0.56
N GLY A 70 21.52 -10.39 0.64
CA GLY A 70 21.56 -9.49 -0.52
C GLY A 70 20.36 -9.59 -1.47
N GLU A 71 19.43 -10.53 -1.26
CA GLU A 71 18.25 -10.70 -2.10
C GLU A 71 17.37 -9.44 -2.09
N ARG A 72 16.84 -9.05 -3.27
CA ARG A 72 16.06 -7.81 -3.43
C ARG A 72 14.57 -8.10 -3.55
N PHE A 73 13.70 -7.17 -3.14
CA PHE A 73 12.24 -7.33 -3.16
C PHE A 73 11.55 -6.08 -3.69
N ARG A 74 10.34 -6.25 -4.26
CA ARG A 74 9.54 -5.16 -4.83
C ARG A 74 8.80 -4.35 -3.75
N SER A 75 8.54 -4.97 -2.60
CA SER A 75 7.85 -4.35 -1.46
C SER A 75 8.48 -4.72 -0.12
N GLN A 76 8.31 -3.85 0.88
CA GLN A 76 8.80 -4.07 2.24
C GLN A 76 8.16 -5.30 2.92
N PRO A 77 6.85 -5.58 2.80
CA PRO A 77 6.26 -6.79 3.38
C PRO A 77 6.89 -8.08 2.84
N GLN A 78 7.29 -8.10 1.56
CA GLN A 78 8.01 -9.24 0.98
C GLN A 78 9.38 -9.43 1.62
N LEU A 79 10.13 -8.34 1.80
CA LEU A 79 11.42 -8.37 2.49
C LEU A 79 11.27 -8.86 3.94
N VAL A 80 10.32 -8.31 4.70
CA VAL A 80 10.09 -8.68 6.10
C VAL A 80 9.74 -10.16 6.23
N ARG A 81 8.85 -10.67 5.36
CA ARG A 81 8.52 -12.10 5.34
C ARG A 81 9.73 -12.97 4.99
N HIS A 82 10.56 -12.53 4.05
CA HIS A 82 11.80 -13.23 3.72
C HIS A 82 12.80 -13.21 4.89
N GLN A 83 12.92 -12.10 5.62
CA GLN A 83 13.80 -11.99 6.77
C GLN A 83 13.44 -12.96 7.89
N LYS A 84 12.15 -13.27 8.07
CA LYS A 84 11.68 -14.28 9.02
C LYS A 84 12.10 -15.72 8.69
N ARG A 85 12.65 -15.99 7.50
CA ARG A 85 13.29 -17.29 7.18
C ARG A 85 14.74 -17.36 7.67
N HIS A 86 15.35 -16.22 7.97
CA HIS A 86 16.74 -16.17 8.41
C HIS A 86 16.91 -16.32 9.92
N THR A 87 15.85 -16.06 10.70
CA THR A 87 15.79 -16.52 12.10
C THR A 87 15.85 -18.04 12.14
#